data_AF-A0A9D0W1A4-F1
#
_entry.id   AF-A0A9D0W1A4-F1
#
_cell.length_a   1.000
_cell.length_b   1.000
_cell.length_c   1.000
_cell.angle_alpha   90.00
_cell.angle_beta   90.00
_cell.angle_gamma   90.00
#
_symmetry.space_group_name_H-M   'P 1'
#
loop_
_entity.id
_entity.type
_entity.pdbx_description
1 polymer ?
#
loop_
_entity_poly.entity_id
_entity_poly.type
_entity_poly.pdbx_seq_one_letter_code
_entity_poly.pdbx_strand_id
1 'polypeptide(L)'
;MISLFRSSVAMLLVTLVTGCASLRVQTDYDPATDFSALRTYAWLERPRPTTGNPAIDDNSLLVARIHDAVDRALAARGYRR
;
A
#
# COMPACT_ATOMS: atom_id res chain seq x y z
N MET A 1 0.39 -20.14 41.92
CA MET A 1 -0.64 -19.58 41.01
C MET A 1 -0.30 -18.18 40.48
N ILE A 2 0.12 -17.21 41.31
CA ILE A 2 0.44 -15.84 40.87
C ILE A 2 1.61 -15.79 39.84
N SER A 3 2.65 -16.61 40.02
CA SER A 3 3.80 -16.67 39.09
C SER A 3 3.41 -17.22 37.70
N LEU A 4 2.56 -18.26 37.66
CA LEU A 4 2.04 -18.83 36.41
C LEU A 4 1.17 -17.83 35.64
N PHE A 5 0.32 -17.07 36.34
CA PHE A 5 -0.52 -16.04 35.73
C PHE A 5 0.30 -14.87 35.17
N ARG A 6 1.38 -14.47 35.85
CA ARG A 6 2.32 -13.45 35.36
C ARG A 6 3.04 -13.90 34.09
N SER A 7 3.45 -15.17 34.02
CA SER A 7 4.09 -15.74 32.82
C SER A 7 3.13 -15.80 31.62
N SER A 8 1.85 -16.13 31.83
CA SER A 8 0.84 -16.14 30.76
C SER A 8 0.57 -14.74 30.19
N VAL A 9 0.51 -13.71 31.04
CA VAL A 9 0.33 -12.31 30.59
C VAL A 9 1.56 -11.81 29.83
N ALA A 10 2.77 -12.18 30.28
CA ALA A 10 3.99 -11.85 29.57
C ALA A 10 4.05 -12.48 28.17
N MET A 11 3.64 -13.75 28.05
CA MET A 11 3.62 -14.45 26.76
C MET A 11 2.60 -13.85 25.79
N LEU A 12 1.43 -13.41 26.28
CA LEU A 12 0.44 -12.70 25.49
C LEU A 12 1.00 -11.35 24.99
N LEU A 13 1.66 -10.58 25.86
CA LEU A 13 2.23 -9.28 25.47
C LEU A 13 3.32 -9.41 24.39
N VAL A 14 4.10 -10.49 24.42
CA VAL A 14 5.12 -10.77 23.39
C VAL A 14 4.48 -11.04 22.03
N THR A 15 3.36 -11.77 21.95
CA THR A 15 2.71 -12.06 20.66
C THR A 15 2.00 -10.84 20.06
N LEU A 16 1.62 -9.85 20.87
CA LEU A 16 1.05 -8.61 20.35
C LEU A 16 2.07 -7.76 19.56
N VAL A 17 3.37 -7.92 19.81
CA VAL A 17 4.41 -7.09 19.18
C VAL A 17 4.94 -7.72 17.88
N THR A 18 4.64 -8.99 17.59
CA THR A 18 5.20 -9.72 16.42
C THR A 18 4.49 -9.44 15.09
N GLY A 19 3.53 -8.51 15.03
CA GLY A 19 2.72 -8.25 13.82
C GLY A 19 3.27 -7.22 12.83
N CYS A 20 4.46 -6.66 13.05
CA CYS A 20 5.01 -5.60 12.22
C CYS A 20 5.60 -6.16 10.90
N ALA A 21 4.73 -6.55 9.97
CA ALA A 21 5.13 -6.94 8.62
C ALA A 21 5.31 -5.68 7.76
N SER A 22 6.55 -5.41 7.32
CA SER A 22 6.83 -4.31 6.39
C SER A 22 6.79 -4.81 4.94
N LEU A 23 6.24 -3.98 4.06
CA LEU A 23 6.32 -4.17 2.61
C LEU A 23 7.55 -3.41 2.09
N ARG A 24 8.43 -4.11 1.36
CA ARG A 24 9.55 -3.49 0.65
C ARG A 24 9.05 -3.05 -0.73
N VAL A 25 9.08 -1.74 -0.99
CA VAL A 25 8.78 -1.16 -2.29
C VAL A 25 10.06 -0.54 -2.83
N GLN A 26 10.42 -0.88 -4.08
CA GLN A 26 11.50 -0.21 -4.81
C GLN A 26 10.87 0.73 -5.84
N THR A 27 11.34 1.97 -5.86
CA THR A 27 10.90 3.00 -6.80
C THR A 27 12.12 3.63 -7.45
N ASP A 28 12.02 3.88 -8.75
CA ASP A 28 13.04 4.55 -9.55
C ASP A 28 12.39 5.71 -10.31
N TYR A 29 13.08 6.85 -10.40
CA TYR A 29 12.64 8.02 -11.15
C TYR A 29 13.85 8.84 -11.58
N ASP A 30 13.69 9.62 -12.65
CA ASP A 30 14.72 10.55 -13.09
C ASP A 30 14.76 11.79 -12.18
N PRO A 31 15.85 12.03 -11.43
CA PRO A 31 15.97 13.18 -10.55
C PRO A 31 16.09 14.52 -11.29
N ALA A 32 16.40 14.51 -12.59
CA ALA A 32 16.44 15.71 -13.42
C ALA A 32 15.04 16.17 -13.88
N THR A 33 14.01 15.35 -13.68
CA THR A 33 12.63 15.68 -14.09
C THR A 33 12.03 16.74 -13.16
N ASP A 34 11.62 17.87 -13.74
CA ASP A 34 10.83 18.87 -13.03
C ASP A 34 9.35 18.46 -12.96
N PHE A 35 9.00 17.77 -11.89
CA PHE A 35 7.62 17.38 -11.59
C PHE A 35 6.71 18.56 -11.24
N SER A 36 7.25 19.75 -10.92
CA SER A 36 6.43 20.91 -10.56
C SER A 36 5.69 21.54 -11.75
N ALA A 37 6.17 21.26 -12.97
CA ALA A 37 5.52 21.64 -14.22
C ALA A 37 4.25 20.82 -14.50
N LEU A 38 4.13 19.63 -13.92
CA LEU A 38 3.00 18.73 -14.13
C LEU A 38 1.83 19.09 -13.18
N ARG A 39 0.62 19.15 -13.74
CA ARG A 39 -0.58 19.60 -12.98
C ARG A 39 -1.73 18.61 -13.01
N THR A 40 -1.83 17.79 -14.04
CA THR A 40 -2.94 16.86 -14.26
C THR A 40 -2.44 15.46 -14.57
N TYR A 41 -3.22 14.44 -14.24
CA TYR A 41 -2.95 13.04 -14.56
C TYR A 41 -4.25 12.30 -14.92
N ALA A 42 -4.13 11.17 -15.61
CA ALA A 42 -5.27 10.31 -15.90
C ALA A 42 -4.89 8.83 -15.77
N TRP A 43 -5.86 8.00 -15.41
CA TRP A 43 -5.72 6.55 -15.43
C TRP A 43 -5.80 6.04 -16.87
N LEU A 44 -4.81 5.24 -17.27
CA LEU A 44 -4.83 4.59 -18.58
C LEU A 44 -5.65 3.31 -18.51
N GLU A 45 -6.66 3.20 -19.36
CA GLU A 45 -7.48 2.00 -19.57
C GLU A 45 -6.71 0.97 -20.42
N ARG A 46 -5.60 0.47 -19.89
CA ARG A 46 -4.87 -0.63 -20.55
C ARG A 46 -5.33 -1.98 -20.00
N PRO A 47 -5.36 -3.04 -20.84
CA PRO A 47 -5.55 -4.40 -20.36
C PRO A 47 -4.50 -4.69 -19.30
N ARG A 48 -4.96 -5.08 -18.10
CA ARG A 48 -4.05 -5.43 -17.02
C ARG A 48 -3.31 -6.70 -17.42
N PRO A 49 -1.97 -6.75 -17.32
CA PRO A 49 -1.26 -8.00 -17.52
C PRO A 49 -1.75 -9.02 -16.49
N THR A 50 -2.13 -10.20 -16.95
CA THR A 50 -2.57 -11.30 -16.08
C THR A 50 -1.40 -11.74 -15.22
N THR A 51 -1.58 -11.70 -13.91
CA THR A 51 -0.58 -12.16 -12.95
C THR A 51 -0.63 -13.67 -12.74
N GLY A 52 -1.68 -14.34 -13.24
CA GLY A 52 -1.96 -15.75 -12.98
C GLY A 52 -2.58 -15.97 -11.59
N ASN A 53 -2.91 -14.89 -10.88
CA ASN A 53 -3.55 -14.92 -9.58
C ASN A 53 -4.97 -14.34 -9.69
N PRO A 54 -6.02 -15.17 -9.62
CA PRO A 54 -7.41 -14.72 -9.72
C PRO A 54 -7.81 -13.67 -8.67
N ALA A 55 -7.15 -13.69 -7.49
CA ALA A 55 -7.41 -12.70 -6.44
C ALA A 55 -6.94 -11.29 -6.81
N ILE A 56 -6.07 -11.16 -7.81
CA ILE A 56 -5.52 -9.90 -8.33
C ILE A 56 -6.14 -9.57 -9.69
N ASP A 57 -6.26 -10.57 -10.56
CA ASP A 57 -6.63 -10.38 -11.97
C ASP A 57 -8.09 -9.96 -12.14
N ASP A 58 -9.02 -10.52 -11.36
CA ASP A 58 -10.46 -10.28 -11.48
C ASP A 58 -11.03 -9.38 -10.38
N ASN A 59 -10.18 -8.68 -9.63
CA ASN A 59 -10.58 -7.97 -8.41
C ASN A 59 -10.80 -6.47 -8.63
N SER A 60 -11.98 -6.11 -9.13
CA SER A 60 -12.38 -4.72 -9.39
C SER A 60 -12.32 -3.82 -8.14
N LEU A 61 -12.63 -4.37 -6.96
CA LEU A 61 -12.56 -3.65 -5.69
C LEU A 61 -11.12 -3.29 -5.30
N LEU A 62 -10.16 -4.21 -5.53
CA LEU A 62 -8.75 -3.94 -5.34
C LEU A 62 -8.28 -2.82 -6.27
N VAL A 63 -8.71 -2.83 -7.53
CA VAL A 63 -8.40 -1.75 -8.49
C VAL A 63 -8.87 -0.40 -7.97
N ALA A 64 -10.14 -0.31 -7.56
CA ALA A 64 -10.71 0.93 -7.05
C ALA A 64 -9.93 1.46 -5.84
N ARG A 65 -9.57 0.58 -4.90
CA ARG A 65 -8.78 0.95 -3.71
C ARG A 65 -7.39 1.48 -4.06
N ILE A 66 -6.73 0.87 -5.05
CA ILE A 66 -5.43 1.34 -5.53
C ILE A 66 -5.58 2.73 -6.16
N HIS A 67 -6.58 2.92 -7.04
CA HIS A 67 -6.82 4.21 -7.66
C HIS A 67 -7.09 5.29 -6.62
N ASP A 68 -7.99 5.04 -5.67
CA ASP A 68 -8.31 5.99 -4.60
C ASP A 68 -7.09 6.34 -3.74
N ALA A 69 -6.21 5.37 -3.46
CA ALA A 69 -4.99 5.62 -2.69
C ALA A 69 -4.00 6.51 -3.45
N VAL A 70 -3.82 6.26 -4.74
CA VAL A 70 -2.96 7.07 -5.61
C VAL A 70 -3.56 8.46 -5.83
N ASP A 71 -4.87 8.56 -6.07
CA ASP A 71 -5.57 9.83 -6.27
C ASP A 71 -5.42 10.73 -5.04
N ARG A 72 -5.58 10.19 -3.82
CA ARG A 72 -5.33 10.94 -2.57
C ARG A 72 -3.87 11.38 -2.44
N ALA A 73 -2.92 10.51 -2.76
CA ALA A 73 -1.50 10.84 -2.66
C ALA A 73 -1.07 11.92 -3.66
N LEU A 74 -1.60 11.88 -4.88
CA LEU A 74 -1.36 12.89 -5.92
C LEU A 74 -2.06 14.21 -5.60
N ALA A 75 -3.30 14.18 -5.11
CA ALA A 75 -4.00 15.38 -4.65
C ALA A 75 -3.25 16.09 -3.52
N ALA A 76 -2.73 15.34 -2.54
CA ALA A 76 -1.90 15.88 -1.46
C ALA A 76 -0.59 16.55 -1.96
N ARG A 77 -0.14 16.21 -3.18
CA ARG A 77 1.02 16.82 -3.85
C ARG A 77 0.63 17.94 -4.84
N GLY A 78 -0.65 18.29 -4.94
CA GLY A 78 -1.15 19.39 -5.77
C GLY A 78 -1.56 19.03 -7.20
N TYR A 79 -1.60 17.73 -7.54
CA TYR A 79 -2.07 17.27 -8.85
C TYR A 79 -3.59 17.15 -8.89
N ARG A 80 -4.17 17.32 -10.07
CA ARG A 80 -5.60 17.09 -10.34
C ARG A 80 -5.79 15.94 -11.32
N ARG A 81 -6.90 15.22 -11.18
CA ARG A 81 -7.32 14.25 -12.19
C ARG A 81 -7.94 14.95 -13.39
#